data_AF-A0A7W1QBK6-F1
#
_entry.id   AF-A0A7W1QBK6-F1
#
_cell.length_a   1.000
_cell.length_b   1.000
_cell.length_c   1.000
_cell.angle_alpha   90.00
_cell.angle_beta   90.00
_cell.angle_gamma   90.00
#
_symmetry.space_group_name_H-M   'P 1'
#
loop_
_entity.id
_entity.type
_entity.pdbx_description
1 polymer ?
#
loop_
_entity_poly.entity_id
_entity_poly.type
_entity_poly.pdbx_seq_one_letter_code
_entity_poly.pdbx_strand_id
1 'polypeptide(L)'
;MHTAVTAAAPPRWLTNTVAAALRQTAIVVVGCGIAGALVGGIGSRLVMRLSALAAPEVRGTLTENGNVVGDITFFGTIGLMLFAGVTSAIFGAGAYTVVGPWLPGSTVTRGLVFGGFLLALMGRSVVDPGNADFVILGDRVLNVAMFSVLFIAFGLVASGAVAFLEGRVPRAIERSPRAWARVVLCALPIVPGLAAVTLGFAAWRGVALVGAWAAMVASAALVRRGLQGASRLLRLAATGVLVIVLALAGADYVNGVATIL
;
A
#
# COMPACT_ATOMS: atom_id res chain seq x y z
N MET A 1 -2.01 -46.39 32.21
CA MET A 1 -2.50 -46.26 30.82
C MET A 1 -2.65 -44.78 30.50
N HIS A 2 -1.68 -44.18 29.79
CA HIS A 2 -1.77 -42.80 29.30
C HIS A 2 -2.36 -42.81 27.89
N THR A 3 -3.60 -42.36 27.74
CA THR A 3 -4.23 -42.11 26.43
C THR A 3 -3.60 -40.86 25.80
N ALA A 4 -2.65 -41.06 24.90
CA ALA A 4 -2.14 -40.01 24.04
C ALA A 4 -3.26 -39.58 23.08
N VAL A 5 -3.86 -38.42 23.34
CA VAL A 5 -4.75 -37.73 22.40
C VAL A 5 -3.87 -37.29 21.22
N THR A 6 -3.84 -38.10 20.17
CA THR A 6 -3.26 -37.68 18.89
C THR A 6 -4.19 -36.63 18.31
N ALA A 7 -3.75 -35.37 18.32
CA ALA A 7 -4.46 -34.28 17.68
C ALA A 7 -4.71 -34.66 16.22
N ALA A 8 -5.99 -34.82 15.86
CA ALA A 8 -6.38 -35.15 14.50
C ALA A 8 -5.81 -34.10 13.55
N ALA A 9 -5.11 -34.56 12.51
CA ALA A 9 -4.55 -33.65 11.51
C ALA A 9 -5.68 -32.79 10.91
N PRO A 10 -5.46 -31.48 10.72
CA PRO A 10 -6.50 -30.59 10.23
C PRO A 10 -7.02 -31.05 8.85
N PRO A 11 -8.31 -30.86 8.56
CA PRO A 11 -8.89 -31.32 7.31
C PRO A 11 -8.26 -30.59 6.11
N ARG A 12 -8.00 -31.32 5.01
CA ARG A 12 -7.21 -30.86 3.85
C ARG A 12 -7.69 -29.55 3.22
N TRP A 13 -8.99 -29.24 3.30
CA TRP A 13 -9.56 -28.00 2.78
C TRP A 13 -9.09 -26.76 3.57
N LEU A 14 -8.86 -26.89 4.88
CA LEU A 14 -8.37 -25.82 5.74
C LEU A 14 -6.93 -25.47 5.34
N THR A 15 -6.07 -26.49 5.17
CA THR A 15 -4.68 -26.32 4.76
C THR A 15 -4.55 -25.64 3.39
N ASN A 16 -5.40 -26.02 2.43
CA ASN A 16 -5.41 -25.40 1.10
C ASN A 16 -5.89 -23.94 1.13
N THR A 17 -6.87 -23.61 1.97
CA THR A 17 -7.38 -22.24 2.11
C THR A 17 -6.34 -21.32 2.76
N VAL A 18 -5.69 -21.79 3.83
CA VAL A 18 -4.61 -21.06 4.50
C VAL A 18 -3.42 -20.87 3.56
N ALA A 19 -3.03 -21.92 2.81
CA ALA A 19 -1.97 -21.83 1.80
C ALA A 19 -2.30 -20.79 0.72
N ALA A 20 -3.53 -20.78 0.20
CA ALA A 20 -3.95 -19.81 -0.80
C ALA A 20 -3.92 -18.37 -0.26
N ALA A 21 -4.39 -18.16 0.98
CA ALA A 21 -4.35 -16.85 1.64
C ALA A 21 -2.91 -16.38 1.86
N LEU A 22 -2.05 -17.22 2.42
CA LEU A 22 -0.64 -16.90 2.65
C LEU A 22 0.11 -16.59 1.35
N ARG A 23 -0.14 -17.37 0.29
CA ARG A 23 0.40 -17.11 -1.05
C ARG A 23 -0.02 -15.73 -1.55
N GLN A 24 -1.31 -15.42 -1.46
CA GLN A 24 -1.84 -14.14 -1.94
C GLN A 24 -1.23 -12.98 -1.16
N THR A 25 -1.14 -13.08 0.16
CA THR A 25 -0.50 -12.09 1.01
C THR A 25 0.97 -11.89 0.64
N ALA A 26 1.73 -12.97 0.47
CA ALA A 26 3.13 -12.90 0.06
C ALA A 26 3.30 -12.20 -1.29
N ILE A 27 2.42 -12.48 -2.26
CA ILE A 27 2.43 -11.80 -3.57
C ILE A 27 2.16 -10.30 -3.42
N VAL A 28 1.18 -9.90 -2.62
CA VAL A 28 0.86 -8.49 -2.39
C VAL A 28 2.02 -7.77 -1.70
N VAL A 29 2.64 -8.37 -0.69
CA VAL A 29 3.81 -7.82 0.01
C VAL A 29 4.97 -7.61 -0.95
N VAL A 30 5.33 -8.64 -1.73
CA VAL A 30 6.44 -8.53 -2.69
C VAL A 30 6.11 -7.52 -3.80
N GLY A 31 4.88 -7.52 -4.33
CA GLY A 31 4.45 -6.57 -5.36
C GLY A 31 4.51 -5.11 -4.89
N CYS A 32 4.03 -4.82 -3.68
CA CYS A 32 4.12 -3.49 -3.09
C CYS A 32 5.56 -3.10 -2.73
N GLY A 33 6.39 -4.07 -2.33
CA GLY A 33 7.82 -3.86 -2.10
C GLY A 33 8.58 -3.48 -3.38
N ILE A 34 8.30 -4.17 -4.49
CA ILE A 34 8.84 -3.82 -5.81
C ILE A 34 8.42 -2.41 -6.21
N ALA A 35 7.14 -2.08 -6.06
CA ALA A 35 6.64 -0.74 -6.35
C ALA A 35 7.29 0.33 -5.48
N GLY A 36 7.52 0.05 -4.20
CA GLY A 36 8.22 0.95 -3.28
C GLY A 36 9.67 1.18 -3.68
N ALA A 37 10.40 0.12 -4.03
CA ALA A 37 11.78 0.23 -4.46
C ALA A 37 11.91 1.02 -5.77
N LEU A 38 11.04 0.76 -6.75
CA LEU A 38 11.08 1.42 -8.06
C LEU A 38 10.55 2.86 -7.99
N VAL A 39 9.34 3.06 -7.47
CA VAL A 39 8.68 4.37 -7.50
C VAL A 39 9.07 5.22 -6.30
N GLY A 40 8.97 4.67 -5.09
CA GLY A 40 9.38 5.36 -3.87
C GLY A 40 10.89 5.56 -3.79
N GLY A 41 11.69 4.63 -4.32
CA GLY A 41 13.15 4.73 -4.38
C GLY A 41 13.65 5.53 -5.59
N ILE A 42 13.64 4.92 -6.77
CA ILE A 42 14.19 5.55 -7.99
C ILE A 42 13.32 6.74 -8.42
N GLY A 43 11.99 6.60 -8.41
CA GLY A 43 11.07 7.64 -8.83
C GLY A 43 11.19 8.92 -8.01
N SER A 44 11.26 8.84 -6.68
CA SER A 44 11.43 10.02 -5.83
C SER A 44 12.78 10.73 -6.06
N ARG A 45 13.87 9.99 -6.30
CA ARG A 45 15.18 10.56 -6.69
C ARG A 45 15.10 11.31 -8.01
N LEU A 46 14.37 10.76 -9.00
CA LEU A 46 14.14 11.44 -10.27
C LEU A 46 13.35 12.73 -10.08
N VAL A 47 12.29 12.70 -9.26
CA VAL A 47 11.50 13.90 -8.96
C VAL A 47 12.38 14.97 -8.31
N MET A 48 13.14 14.63 -7.27
CA MET A 48 14.05 15.56 -6.59
C MET A 48 15.09 16.15 -7.55
N ARG A 49 15.63 15.35 -8.48
CA ARG A 49 16.61 15.83 -9.47
C ARG A 49 15.98 16.77 -10.49
N LEU A 50 14.76 16.50 -10.93
CA LEU A 50 14.03 17.37 -11.85
C LEU A 50 13.65 18.69 -11.17
N SER A 51 13.21 18.66 -9.91
CA SER A 51 12.98 19.87 -9.11
C SER A 51 14.26 20.70 -8.95
N ALA A 52 15.40 20.06 -8.69
CA ALA A 52 16.70 20.74 -8.59
C ALA A 52 17.18 21.35 -9.93
N LEU A 53 16.77 20.80 -11.07
CA LEU A 53 17.04 21.38 -12.39
C LEU A 53 16.14 22.58 -12.69
N ALA A 54 14.91 22.55 -12.20
CA ALA A 54 13.95 23.65 -12.34
C ALA A 54 14.28 24.84 -11.42
N ALA A 55 15.02 24.62 -10.32
CA ALA A 55 15.45 25.63 -9.36
C ALA A 55 16.98 25.67 -9.22
N PRO A 56 17.72 26.16 -10.23
CA PRO A 56 19.19 26.09 -10.27
C PRO A 56 19.87 26.89 -9.15
N GLU A 57 19.20 27.89 -8.58
CA GLU A 57 19.69 28.73 -7.49
C GLU A 57 19.79 28.04 -6.12
N VAL A 58 19.22 26.83 -5.97
CA VAL A 58 19.16 26.12 -4.69
C VAL A 58 19.93 24.78 -4.70
N ARG A 59 20.63 24.51 -5.80
CA ARG A 59 21.48 23.32 -5.96
C ARG A 59 22.57 23.26 -4.90
N GLY A 60 22.74 22.10 -4.27
CA GLY A 60 23.77 21.89 -3.23
C GLY A 60 23.32 22.18 -1.80
N THR A 61 22.07 22.62 -1.58
CA THR A 61 21.48 22.73 -0.24
C THR A 61 21.08 21.37 0.33
N LEU A 62 21.00 21.25 1.66
CA LEU A 62 20.55 20.02 2.32
C LEU A 62 19.01 20.03 2.45
N THR A 63 18.36 18.92 2.08
CA THR A 63 16.96 18.64 2.40
C THR A 63 16.79 18.30 3.88
N GLU A 64 15.56 18.33 4.41
CA GLU A 64 15.25 17.89 5.79
C GLU A 64 15.77 16.48 6.12
N ASN A 65 15.87 15.62 5.11
CA ASN A 65 16.37 14.25 5.25
C ASN A 65 17.90 14.12 5.13
N GLY A 66 18.65 15.24 5.18
CA GLY A 66 20.11 15.26 5.11
C GLY A 66 20.69 14.88 3.74
N ASN A 67 19.88 14.85 2.68
CA ASN A 67 20.35 14.62 1.32
C ASN A 67 20.64 15.96 0.64
N VAL A 68 21.77 16.07 -0.05
CA VAL A 68 22.11 17.23 -0.88
C VAL A 68 21.18 17.26 -2.11
N VAL A 69 20.48 18.38 -2.30
CA VAL A 69 19.57 18.63 -3.42
C VAL A 69 20.36 18.54 -4.73
N GLY A 70 20.04 17.52 -5.54
CA GLY A 70 20.63 17.29 -6.86
C GLY A 70 21.66 16.16 -6.95
N ASP A 71 22.12 15.62 -5.82
CA ASP A 71 23.10 14.52 -5.82
C ASP A 71 22.43 13.14 -5.80
N ILE A 72 22.82 12.30 -6.77
CA ILE A 72 22.50 10.88 -6.80
C ILE A 72 23.75 10.11 -6.37
N THR A 73 23.84 9.78 -5.09
CA THR A 73 24.86 8.85 -4.61
C THR A 73 24.36 7.40 -4.77
N PHE A 74 25.26 6.50 -5.15
CA PHE A 74 24.93 5.08 -5.33
C PHE A 74 24.39 4.46 -4.02
N PHE A 75 25.08 4.70 -2.90
CA PHE A 75 24.66 4.23 -1.58
C PHE A 75 23.37 4.91 -1.09
N GLY A 76 23.18 6.20 -1.35
CA GLY A 76 21.94 6.90 -1.00
C GLY A 76 20.74 6.42 -1.81
N THR A 77 20.95 5.97 -3.05
CA THR A 77 19.90 5.40 -3.89
C THR A 77 19.52 4.00 -3.42
N ILE A 78 20.50 3.13 -3.16
CA ILE A 78 20.24 1.78 -2.62
C ILE A 78 19.57 1.87 -1.26
N GLY A 79 20.06 2.72 -0.36
CA GLY A 79 19.46 2.93 0.96
C GLY A 79 18.00 3.36 0.86
N LEU A 80 17.70 4.29 -0.06
CA LEU A 80 16.35 4.77 -0.30
C LEU A 80 15.45 3.70 -0.97
N MET A 81 15.98 2.91 -1.91
CA MET A 81 15.25 1.78 -2.50
C MET A 81 14.90 0.73 -1.45
N LEU A 82 15.83 0.40 -0.55
CA LEU A 82 15.59 -0.54 0.54
C LEU A 82 14.57 0.02 1.53
N PHE A 83 14.74 1.27 1.96
CA PHE A 83 13.83 1.91 2.91
C PHE A 83 12.42 2.07 2.31
N ALA A 84 12.30 2.66 1.12
CA ALA A 84 11.02 2.83 0.44
C ALA A 84 10.39 1.49 0.07
N GLY A 85 11.20 0.52 -0.36
CA GLY A 85 10.76 -0.85 -0.66
C GLY A 85 10.19 -1.55 0.56
N VAL A 86 10.90 -1.56 1.69
CA VAL A 86 10.46 -2.20 2.94
C VAL A 86 9.23 -1.48 3.51
N THR A 87 9.27 -0.16 3.61
CA THR A 87 8.13 0.63 4.12
C THR A 87 6.88 0.42 3.26
N SER A 88 7.03 0.37 1.93
CA SER A 88 5.91 0.09 1.02
C SER A 88 5.46 -1.37 1.06
N ALA A 89 6.36 -2.33 1.29
CA ALA A 89 6.02 -3.73 1.47
C ALA A 89 5.16 -3.95 2.73
N ILE A 90 5.39 -3.15 3.77
CA ILE A 90 4.59 -3.18 5.00
C ILE A 90 3.29 -2.40 4.79
N PHE A 91 3.39 -1.08 4.60
CA PHE A 91 2.24 -0.19 4.56
C PHE A 91 1.39 -0.36 3.29
N GLY A 92 2.04 -0.38 2.13
CA GLY A 92 1.37 -0.55 0.84
C GLY A 92 0.64 -1.88 0.74
N ALA A 93 1.21 -2.96 1.28
CA ALA A 93 0.53 -4.26 1.29
C ALA A 93 -0.68 -4.29 2.23
N GLY A 94 -0.58 -3.66 3.40
CA GLY A 94 -1.71 -3.46 4.30
C GLY A 94 -2.83 -2.69 3.61
N ALA A 95 -2.51 -1.54 3.03
CA ALA A 95 -3.45 -0.68 2.32
C ALA A 95 -4.10 -1.41 1.13
N TYR A 96 -3.31 -2.09 0.29
CA TYR A 96 -3.79 -2.85 -0.86
C TYR A 96 -4.72 -3.99 -0.44
N THR A 97 -4.40 -4.66 0.67
CA THR A 97 -5.25 -5.73 1.22
C THR A 97 -6.57 -5.20 1.76
N VAL A 98 -6.52 -4.07 2.48
CA VAL A 98 -7.70 -3.40 3.03
C VAL A 98 -8.63 -2.95 1.91
N VAL A 99 -8.12 -2.25 0.89
CA VAL A 99 -8.97 -1.74 -0.21
C VAL A 99 -9.27 -2.79 -1.27
N GLY A 100 -8.57 -3.92 -1.27
CA GLY A 100 -8.68 -5.02 -2.24
C GLY A 100 -10.11 -5.44 -2.62
N PRO A 101 -11.07 -5.57 -1.66
CA PRO A 101 -12.45 -5.92 -1.98
C PRO A 101 -13.18 -4.92 -2.90
N TRP A 102 -12.73 -3.67 -2.95
CA TRP A 102 -13.33 -2.59 -3.74
C TRP A 102 -12.55 -2.28 -5.02
N LEU A 103 -11.38 -2.91 -5.21
CA LEU A 103 -10.56 -2.65 -6.38
C LEU A 103 -11.17 -3.30 -7.65
N PRO A 104 -11.13 -2.63 -8.80
CA PRO A 104 -11.64 -3.17 -10.06
C PRO A 104 -10.81 -4.36 -10.56
N GLY A 105 -11.37 -5.09 -11.52
CA GLY A 105 -10.78 -6.34 -12.04
C GLY A 105 -9.58 -6.14 -12.96
N SER A 106 -9.55 -5.06 -13.76
CA SER A 106 -8.45 -4.78 -14.68
C SER A 106 -7.22 -4.24 -13.95
N THR A 107 -6.03 -4.71 -14.32
CA THR A 107 -4.75 -4.32 -13.68
C THR A 107 -4.51 -2.81 -13.72
N VAL A 108 -4.77 -2.17 -14.86
CA VAL A 108 -4.54 -0.72 -15.01
C VAL A 108 -5.51 0.09 -14.14
N THR A 109 -6.83 -0.16 -14.27
CA THR A 109 -7.83 0.55 -13.48
C THR A 109 -7.62 0.29 -11.98
N ARG A 110 -7.23 -0.93 -11.61
CA ARG A 110 -6.88 -1.27 -10.22
C ARG A 110 -5.72 -0.42 -9.72
N GLY A 111 -4.67 -0.30 -10.52
CA GLY A 111 -3.51 0.53 -10.18
C GLY A 111 -3.86 2.01 -10.06
N LEU A 112 -4.68 2.55 -10.96
CA LEU A 112 -5.14 3.95 -10.89
C LEU A 112 -5.98 4.21 -9.64
N VAL A 113 -6.95 3.34 -9.35
CA VAL A 113 -7.82 3.47 -8.17
C VAL A 113 -7.00 3.33 -6.89
N PHE A 114 -6.05 2.38 -6.84
CA PHE A 114 -5.21 2.20 -5.67
C PHE A 114 -4.25 3.38 -5.46
N GLY A 115 -3.61 3.87 -6.53
CA GLY A 115 -2.76 5.05 -6.47
C GLY A 115 -3.53 6.30 -6.02
N GLY A 116 -4.74 6.51 -6.57
CA GLY A 116 -5.62 7.60 -6.16
C GLY A 116 -6.10 7.48 -4.71
N PHE A 117 -6.38 6.27 -4.24
CA PHE A 117 -6.69 5.99 -2.83
C PHE A 117 -5.53 6.38 -1.91
N LEU A 118 -4.30 6.01 -2.26
CA LEU A 118 -3.11 6.39 -1.48
C LEU A 118 -2.86 7.89 -1.54
N LEU A 119 -3.05 8.52 -2.69
CA LEU A 119 -2.94 9.98 -2.84
C LEU A 119 -3.97 10.70 -1.97
N ALA A 120 -5.22 10.28 -1.97
CA ALA A 120 -6.25 10.89 -1.14
C ALA A 120 -5.88 10.80 0.35
N LEU A 121 -5.34 9.67 0.80
CA LEU A 121 -5.05 9.46 2.20
C LEU A 121 -3.71 10.04 2.68
N MET A 122 -2.64 9.92 1.89
CA MET A 122 -1.27 10.33 2.24
C MET A 122 -0.78 11.56 1.50
N GLY A 123 -1.51 12.02 0.49
CA GLY A 123 -1.12 13.17 -0.32
C GLY A 123 -0.88 14.38 0.57
N ARG A 124 -1.74 14.62 1.57
CA ARG A 124 -1.60 15.76 2.48
C ARG A 124 -0.36 15.68 3.39
N SER A 125 0.09 14.49 3.77
CA SER A 125 1.30 14.33 4.61
C SER A 125 2.59 14.47 3.81
N VAL A 126 2.54 14.21 2.50
CA VAL A 126 3.70 14.35 1.62
C VAL A 126 3.75 15.73 0.98
N VAL A 127 2.60 16.25 0.55
CA VAL A 127 2.41 17.58 -0.02
C VAL A 127 1.92 18.49 1.11
N ASP A 128 2.87 18.92 1.95
CA ASP A 128 2.59 19.72 3.14
C ASP A 128 2.91 21.21 2.90
N PRO A 129 1.93 22.13 3.03
CA PRO A 129 2.18 23.57 2.98
C PRO A 129 3.18 24.07 4.03
N GLY A 130 3.33 23.35 5.14
CA GLY A 130 4.31 23.68 6.18
C GLY A 130 5.73 23.24 5.85
N ASN A 131 5.94 22.43 4.82
CA ASN A 131 7.25 21.89 4.49
C ASN A 131 8.04 22.90 3.63
N ALA A 132 9.15 23.38 4.20
CA ALA A 132 10.04 24.35 3.59
C ALA A 132 10.60 23.88 2.24
N ASP A 133 10.75 22.56 2.02
CA ASP A 133 11.27 22.01 0.77
C ASP A 133 10.40 22.40 -0.43
N PHE A 134 9.07 22.52 -0.29
CA PHE A 134 8.20 22.96 -1.40
C PHE A 134 8.29 24.45 -1.70
N VAL A 135 8.69 25.26 -0.71
CA VAL A 135 8.94 26.71 -0.88
C VAL A 135 10.32 26.92 -1.51
N ILE A 136 11.27 26.05 -1.17
CA ILE A 136 12.67 26.12 -1.61
C ILE A 136 12.86 25.54 -3.02
N LEU A 137 12.15 24.46 -3.40
CA LEU A 137 12.36 23.72 -4.64
C LEU A 137 11.78 24.37 -5.93
N GLY A 138 11.66 25.70 -5.97
CA GLY A 138 11.22 26.44 -7.18
C GLY A 138 9.71 26.38 -7.43
N ASP A 139 9.29 25.84 -8.58
CA ASP A 139 7.88 25.84 -9.02
C ASP A 139 7.01 24.89 -8.19
N ARG A 140 6.12 25.48 -7.39
CA ARG A 140 5.20 24.77 -6.49
C ARG A 140 4.22 23.87 -7.24
N VAL A 141 3.70 24.31 -8.39
CA VAL A 141 2.76 23.53 -9.20
C VAL A 141 3.44 22.28 -9.72
N LEU A 142 4.65 22.43 -10.24
CA LEU A 142 5.45 21.31 -10.75
C LEU A 142 5.73 20.27 -9.66
N ASN A 143 6.20 20.72 -8.50
CA ASN A 143 6.50 19.84 -7.38
C ASN A 143 5.26 19.08 -6.89
N VAL A 144 4.15 19.79 -6.65
CA VAL A 144 2.87 19.16 -6.27
C VAL A 144 2.45 18.11 -7.30
N ALA A 145 2.49 18.44 -8.59
CA ALA A 145 2.10 17.52 -9.65
C ALA A 145 2.99 16.27 -9.69
N MET A 146 4.32 16.44 -9.62
CA MET A 146 5.28 15.33 -9.69
C MET A 146 5.16 14.38 -8.50
N PHE A 147 5.07 14.90 -7.28
CA PHE A 147 4.88 14.07 -6.10
C PHE A 147 3.52 13.36 -6.10
N SER A 148 2.48 14.00 -6.63
CA SER A 148 1.16 13.39 -6.77
C SER A 148 1.16 12.25 -7.80
N VAL A 149 1.86 12.44 -8.92
CA VAL A 149 2.06 11.41 -9.95
C VAL A 149 2.80 10.18 -9.40
N LEU A 150 3.71 10.33 -8.43
CA LEU A 150 4.38 9.18 -7.80
C LEU A 150 3.38 8.23 -7.14
N PHE A 151 2.29 8.72 -6.53
CA PHE A 151 1.26 7.84 -5.97
C PHE A 151 0.53 7.04 -7.04
N ILE A 152 0.20 7.68 -8.17
CA ILE A 152 -0.44 7.02 -9.30
C ILE A 152 0.49 5.98 -9.93
N ALA A 153 1.76 6.35 -10.14
CA ALA A 153 2.79 5.46 -10.63
C ALA A 153 3.00 4.27 -9.70
N PHE A 154 3.04 4.50 -8.38
CA PHE A 154 3.14 3.45 -7.38
C PHE A 154 1.98 2.47 -7.50
N GLY A 155 0.74 2.97 -7.60
CA GLY A 155 -0.44 2.13 -7.74
C GLY A 155 -0.39 1.25 -8.99
N LEU A 156 -0.01 1.82 -10.13
CA LEU A 156 0.17 1.10 -11.39
C LEU A 156 1.25 0.01 -11.29
N VAL A 157 2.43 0.34 -10.76
CA VAL A 157 3.53 -0.61 -10.60
C VAL A 157 3.18 -1.71 -9.60
N ALA A 158 2.55 -1.37 -8.47
CA ALA A 158 2.11 -2.34 -7.47
C ALA A 158 1.09 -3.31 -8.05
N SER A 159 0.03 -2.80 -8.69
CA SER A 159 -0.99 -3.66 -9.30
C SER A 159 -0.41 -4.51 -10.45
N GLY A 160 0.48 -3.95 -11.25
CA GLY A 160 1.19 -4.67 -12.32
C GLY A 160 2.08 -5.79 -11.77
N ALA A 161 2.87 -5.50 -10.73
CA ALA A 161 3.73 -6.48 -10.07
C ALA A 161 2.92 -7.60 -9.41
N VAL A 162 1.80 -7.27 -8.73
CA VAL A 162 0.89 -8.26 -8.16
C VAL A 162 0.31 -9.16 -9.24
N ALA A 163 -0.25 -8.59 -10.32
CA ALA A 163 -0.82 -9.38 -11.42
C ALA A 163 0.23 -10.28 -12.11
N PHE A 164 1.44 -9.76 -12.28
CA PHE A 164 2.56 -10.52 -12.84
C PHE A 164 2.96 -11.71 -11.95
N LEU A 165 3.11 -11.48 -10.65
CA LEU A 165 3.44 -12.52 -9.68
C LEU A 165 2.31 -13.54 -9.54
N GLU A 166 1.04 -13.11 -9.59
CA GLU A 166 -0.12 -14.01 -9.61
C GLU A 166 -0.07 -15.01 -10.77
N GLY A 167 0.38 -14.57 -11.94
CA GLY A 167 0.56 -15.40 -13.12
C GLY A 167 1.77 -16.34 -13.10
N ARG A 168 2.81 -16.02 -12.31
CA ARG A 168 4.06 -16.79 -12.26
C ARG A 168 4.23 -17.69 -11.05
N VAL A 169 3.64 -17.34 -9.92
CA VAL A 169 3.72 -18.16 -8.70
C VAL A 169 2.72 -19.30 -8.81
N PRO A 170 3.14 -20.58 -8.70
CA PRO A 170 2.23 -21.73 -8.74
C PRO A 170 1.06 -21.59 -7.75
N ARG A 171 -0.13 -22.04 -8.14
CA ARG A 171 -1.34 -21.97 -7.28
C ARG A 171 -1.22 -22.84 -6.03
N ALA A 172 -0.54 -23.98 -6.14
CA ALA A 172 -0.26 -24.87 -5.03
C ALA A 172 1.11 -24.53 -4.43
N ILE A 173 1.15 -24.30 -3.11
CA ILE A 173 2.42 -24.24 -2.38
C ILE A 173 2.94 -25.68 -2.28
N GLU A 174 4.19 -25.90 -2.71
CA GLU A 174 4.87 -27.18 -2.49
C GLU A 174 4.80 -27.57 -1.01
N ARG A 175 4.53 -28.84 -0.71
CA ARG A 175 4.44 -29.34 0.68
C ARG A 175 5.81 -29.44 1.39
N SER A 176 6.82 -28.76 0.87
CA SER A 176 8.13 -28.65 1.49
C SER A 176 8.11 -27.64 2.63
N PRO A 177 8.68 -27.96 3.81
CA PRO A 177 8.82 -27.00 4.92
C PRO A 177 9.50 -25.70 4.50
N ARG A 178 10.47 -25.76 3.57
CA ARG A 178 11.18 -24.59 3.05
C ARG A 178 10.29 -23.69 2.19
N ALA A 179 9.38 -24.27 1.40
CA ALA A 179 8.42 -23.51 0.62
C ALA A 179 7.43 -22.77 1.53
N TRP A 180 6.93 -23.47 2.56
CA TRP A 180 6.08 -22.87 3.59
C TRP A 180 6.78 -21.75 4.37
N ALA A 181 8.00 -21.98 4.84
CA ALA A 181 8.77 -20.98 5.56
C ALA A 181 8.97 -19.70 4.73
N ARG A 182 9.28 -19.84 3.43
CA ARG A 182 9.42 -18.68 2.52
C ARG A 182 8.11 -17.90 2.38
N VAL A 183 6.98 -18.58 2.15
CA VAL A 183 5.69 -17.89 2.00
C VAL A 183 5.27 -17.21 3.30
N VAL A 184 5.45 -17.86 4.45
CA VAL A 184 5.16 -17.27 5.76
C VAL A 184 6.04 -16.05 6.00
N LEU A 185 7.34 -16.15 5.73
CA LEU A 185 8.27 -15.03 5.88
C LEU A 185 7.90 -13.85 4.98
N CYS A 186 7.51 -14.11 3.71
CA CYS A 186 7.05 -13.07 2.80
C CYS A 186 5.67 -12.51 3.18
N ALA A 187 4.81 -13.27 3.84
CA ALA A 187 3.50 -12.82 4.30
C ALA A 187 3.57 -12.07 5.64
N LEU A 188 4.61 -12.33 6.46
CA LEU A 188 4.79 -11.76 7.79
C LEU A 188 4.62 -10.23 7.85
N PRO A 189 5.11 -9.43 6.88
CA PRO A 189 4.96 -7.98 6.89
C PRO A 189 3.51 -7.48 6.84
N ILE A 190 2.53 -8.32 6.51
CA ILE A 190 1.12 -7.88 6.47
C ILE A 190 0.60 -7.48 7.84
N VAL A 191 1.04 -8.15 8.91
CA VAL A 191 0.57 -7.88 10.27
C VAL A 191 0.96 -6.47 10.73
N PRO A 192 2.25 -6.09 10.69
CA PRO A 192 2.63 -4.70 10.93
C PRO A 192 2.06 -3.76 9.87
N GLY A 193 1.81 -4.23 8.64
CA GLY A 193 1.16 -3.45 7.58
C GLY A 193 -0.26 -3.01 7.93
N LEU A 194 -1.08 -3.93 8.41
CA LEU A 194 -2.44 -3.62 8.88
C LEU A 194 -2.41 -2.69 10.09
N ALA A 195 -1.48 -2.90 11.03
CA ALA A 195 -1.27 -2.00 12.16
C ALA A 195 -0.82 -0.60 11.71
N ALA A 196 0.05 -0.52 10.70
CA ALA A 196 0.49 0.74 10.13
C ALA A 196 -0.65 1.48 9.42
N VAL A 197 -1.57 0.77 8.76
CA VAL A 197 -2.81 1.36 8.22
C VAL A 197 -3.69 1.90 9.34
N THR A 198 -3.89 1.15 10.44
CA THR A 198 -4.73 1.64 11.54
C THR A 198 -4.15 2.85 12.24
N LEU A 199 -2.83 2.89 12.43
CA LEU A 199 -2.16 3.95 13.17
C LEU A 199 -1.77 5.15 12.29
N GLY A 200 -1.43 4.93 11.02
CA GLY A 200 -0.84 5.93 10.13
C GLY A 200 -1.84 6.86 9.45
N PHE A 201 -3.06 6.41 9.17
CA PHE A 201 -4.10 7.24 8.54
C PHE A 201 -4.92 8.00 9.59
N ALA A 202 -4.29 8.95 10.30
CA ALA A 202 -4.96 9.75 11.33
C ALA A 202 -5.91 8.90 12.20
N ALA A 203 -5.35 7.92 12.93
CA ALA A 203 -5.97 6.91 13.81
C ALA A 203 -7.40 6.43 13.46
N TRP A 204 -8.40 7.32 13.52
CA TRP A 204 -9.80 7.02 13.20
C TRP A 204 -10.02 6.58 11.75
N ARG A 205 -9.36 7.18 10.74
CA ARG A 205 -9.57 6.76 9.33
C ARG A 205 -9.02 5.37 9.11
N GLY A 206 -7.84 5.09 9.64
CA GLY A 206 -7.24 3.77 9.63
C GLY A 206 -8.13 2.70 10.27
N VAL A 207 -8.63 2.97 11.47
CA VAL A 207 -9.57 2.08 12.18
C VAL A 207 -10.86 1.86 11.38
N ALA A 208 -11.43 2.92 10.81
CA ALA A 208 -12.65 2.84 10.00
C ALA A 208 -12.44 1.98 8.73
N LEU A 209 -11.31 2.12 8.05
CA LEU A 209 -10.97 1.34 6.85
C LEU A 209 -10.78 -0.14 7.17
N VAL A 210 -10.05 -0.46 8.25
CA VAL A 210 -9.86 -1.86 8.66
C VAL A 210 -11.17 -2.47 9.14
N GLY A 211 -12.02 -1.71 9.85
CA GLY A 211 -13.37 -2.13 10.23
C GLY A 211 -14.26 -2.41 9.01
N ALA A 212 -14.25 -1.53 8.01
CA ALA A 212 -14.96 -1.73 6.75
C ALA A 212 -14.46 -2.97 6.00
N TRP A 213 -13.14 -3.19 5.96
CA TRP A 213 -12.56 -4.38 5.35
C TRP A 213 -12.99 -5.67 6.08
N ALA A 214 -12.94 -5.67 7.42
CA ALA A 214 -13.39 -6.80 8.22
C ALA A 214 -14.89 -7.09 8.00
N ALA A 215 -15.72 -6.06 7.88
CA ALA A 215 -17.12 -6.17 7.52
C ALA A 215 -17.33 -6.78 6.12
N MET A 216 -16.51 -6.39 5.14
CA MET A 216 -16.52 -7.01 3.80
C MET A 216 -16.18 -8.51 3.86
N VAL A 217 -15.15 -8.88 4.61
CA VAL A 217 -14.77 -10.29 4.80
C VAL A 217 -15.88 -11.07 5.51
N ALA A 218 -16.44 -10.53 6.59
CA ALA A 218 -17.54 -11.14 7.33
C ALA A 218 -18.82 -11.30 6.48
N SER A 219 -19.06 -10.37 5.55
CA SER A 219 -20.22 -10.46 4.64
C SER A 219 -20.21 -11.74 3.80
N ALA A 220 -19.03 -12.28 3.47
CA ALA A 220 -18.90 -13.53 2.73
C ALA A 220 -19.32 -14.75 3.58
N ALA A 221 -19.04 -14.72 4.89
CA ALA A 221 -19.51 -15.74 5.81
C ALA A 221 -21.05 -15.72 5.97
N LEU A 222 -21.66 -14.53 5.97
CA LEU A 222 -23.12 -14.38 6.00
C LEU A 222 -23.80 -14.98 4.76
N VAL A 223 -23.21 -14.82 3.57
CA VAL A 223 -23.71 -15.46 2.34
C VAL A 223 -23.71 -16.98 2.47
N ARG A 224 -22.65 -17.57 3.02
CA ARG A 224 -22.56 -19.03 3.23
C ARG A 224 -23.62 -19.55 4.21
N ARG A 225 -24.13 -18.69 5.09
CA ARG A 225 -25.22 -19.01 6.04
C ARG A 225 -26.61 -18.73 5.48
N GLY A 226 -26.75 -18.36 4.21
CA GLY A 226 -28.03 -18.03 3.59
C GLY A 226 -28.57 -16.62 3.93
N LEU A 227 -27.82 -15.80 4.66
CA LEU A 227 -28.24 -14.48 5.13
C LEU A 227 -27.95 -13.39 4.09
N GLN A 228 -28.57 -13.49 2.92
CA GLN A 228 -28.27 -12.60 1.79
C GLN A 228 -28.61 -11.12 2.08
N GLY A 229 -29.74 -10.85 2.76
CA GLY A 229 -30.17 -9.49 3.12
C GLY A 229 -29.16 -8.79 4.05
N ALA A 230 -28.78 -9.47 5.13
CA ALA A 230 -27.79 -8.95 6.08
C ALA A 230 -26.42 -8.74 5.43
N SER A 231 -26.00 -9.64 4.53
CA SER A 231 -24.76 -9.49 3.78
C SER A 231 -24.77 -8.24 2.89
N ARG A 232 -25.87 -7.97 2.17
CA ARG A 232 -26.01 -6.75 1.33
C ARG A 232 -25.90 -5.48 2.17
N LEU A 233 -26.62 -5.40 3.29
CA LEU A 233 -26.57 -4.25 4.19
C LEU A 233 -25.15 -4.01 4.72
N LEU A 234 -24.46 -5.07 5.15
CA LEU A 234 -23.10 -4.97 5.66
C LEU A 234 -22.11 -4.48 4.60
N ARG A 235 -22.25 -4.94 3.34
CA ARG A 235 -21.43 -4.48 2.21
C ARG A 235 -21.69 -3.02 1.86
N LEU A 236 -22.95 -2.60 1.87
CA LEU A 236 -23.33 -1.20 1.63
C LEU A 236 -22.76 -0.29 2.72
N ALA A 237 -22.90 -0.68 4.00
CA ALA A 237 -22.33 0.06 5.12
C ALA A 237 -20.80 0.18 5.01
N ALA A 238 -20.11 -0.93 4.75
CA ALA A 238 -18.65 -0.93 4.58
C ALA A 238 -18.20 -0.05 3.40
N THR A 239 -18.94 -0.06 2.29
CA THR A 239 -18.66 0.80 1.13
C THR A 239 -18.93 2.27 1.44
N GLY A 240 -20.01 2.57 2.17
CA GLY A 240 -20.31 3.92 2.64
C GLY A 240 -19.19 4.49 3.51
N VAL A 241 -18.65 3.69 4.44
CA VAL A 241 -17.50 4.08 5.26
C VAL A 241 -16.27 4.39 4.39
N LEU A 242 -15.95 3.53 3.42
CA LEU A 242 -14.83 3.77 2.50
C LEU A 242 -15.01 5.10 1.75
N VAL A 243 -16.19 5.35 1.19
CA VAL A 243 -16.49 6.57 0.43
C VAL A 243 -16.36 7.82 1.32
N ILE A 244 -16.89 7.78 2.54
CA ILE A 244 -16.79 8.90 3.49
C ILE A 244 -15.32 9.18 3.83
N VAL A 245 -14.54 8.14 4.15
CA VAL A 245 -13.12 8.30 4.46
C VAL A 245 -12.36 8.90 3.27
N LEU A 246 -12.63 8.41 2.06
CA LEU A 246 -11.98 8.91 0.85
C LEU A 246 -12.39 10.35 0.52
N ALA A 247 -13.66 10.70 0.69
CA ALA A 247 -14.14 12.06 0.45
C ALA A 247 -13.48 13.06 1.40
N LEU A 248 -13.41 12.73 2.69
CA LEU A 248 -12.77 13.57 3.70
C LEU A 248 -11.25 13.69 3.47
N ALA A 249 -10.58 12.59 3.17
CA ALA A 249 -9.14 12.61 2.92
C ALA A 249 -8.79 13.37 1.62
N GLY A 250 -9.59 13.17 0.56
CA GLY A 250 -9.47 13.92 -0.68
C GLY A 250 -9.69 15.41 -0.49
N ALA A 251 -10.68 15.82 0.30
CA ALA A 251 -10.91 17.23 0.65
C ALA A 251 -9.71 17.83 1.38
N ASP A 252 -9.13 17.13 2.37
CA ASP A 252 -7.93 17.59 3.07
C ASP A 252 -6.75 17.78 2.12
N TYR A 253 -6.54 16.85 1.19
CA TYR A 253 -5.48 16.95 0.19
C TYR A 253 -5.70 18.15 -0.74
N VAL A 254 -6.90 18.34 -1.28
CA VAL A 254 -7.23 19.48 -2.15
C VAL A 254 -7.03 20.81 -1.41
N ASN A 255 -7.48 20.91 -0.16
CA ASN A 255 -7.27 22.09 0.68
C ASN A 255 -5.77 22.34 0.94
N GLY A 256 -5.00 21.28 1.17
CA GLY A 256 -3.54 21.37 1.29
C GLY A 256 -2.89 21.91 0.02
N VAL A 257 -3.23 21.37 -1.15
CA VAL A 257 -2.73 21.84 -2.44
C VAL A 257 -3.11 23.31 -2.67
N ALA A 258 -4.36 23.69 -2.41
CA ALA A 258 -4.83 25.07 -2.58
C ALA A 258 -4.14 26.08 -1.64
N THR A 259 -3.56 25.62 -0.52
CA THR A 259 -2.79 26.48 0.40
C THR A 259 -1.34 26.68 -0.08
N ILE A 260 -0.82 25.74 -0.88
CA ILE A 260 0.55 25.81 -1.43
C ILE A 260 0.61 26.74 -2.64
N LEU A 261 -0.40 26.65 -3.51
CA LEU A 261 -0.52 27.41 -4.75
C LEU A 261 -0.92 28.87 -4.48
#